data_AF-A0A5E4A509-F1
#
_entry.id   AF-A0A5E4A509-F1
#
_cell.length_a   1.000
_cell.length_b   1.000
_cell.length_c   1.000
_cell.angle_alpha   90.00
_cell.angle_beta   90.00
_cell.angle_gamma   90.00
#
_symmetry.space_group_name_H-M   'P 1'
#
loop_
_entity.id
_entity.type
_entity.pdbx_description
1 polymer ?
#
loop_
_entity_poly.entity_id
_entity_poly.type
_entity_poly.pdbx_seq_one_letter_code
_entity_poly.pdbx_strand_id
1 'polypeptide(L)'
;MSAPLTVMDTSASKSGIAKEGTSPHSGEQGRCHGSEPTTGCHPSERVPESLGTGDQDGRAQGMVVSCFRVQRTGTDWTVLGEKPLFLKFRGAQTCPKHRHVPLSRLVALCLDCDHTGWASPRPSRTRGGLAACLDVAKWKSSRRPLTCVPPLVSPLQLELSNTAVLHQMRRDQVTDTCRAHSALSRKRRVLTPSDLKHLVVDEDHELIYCYVPKVACTNWKRLMMVLTGRGKYSDPMEIPASEAHVAANLKTLNQYSIPEINHRLKSYLKFLFVREPFERLVSAYRNKFTQKYNTSFHKRYGTKIIRRQRRNATQEALRRGHDVRFEEFVAYLIDPHTQREEPFNEHWQTVHSLCHPCHIRYDLVGKYETLEEDSNYVLQLAGVGGSLKFPAYAKSTRTTDEMTTEFFQNISSEHQTQLYEVYKLDFLMFNYSVPSYLKLE
;
A
#
# COMPACT_ATOMS: atom_id res chain seq x y z
N MET A 1 -39.94 -25.16 -6.79
CA MET A 1 -39.78 -24.46 -8.08
C MET A 1 -40.42 -23.09 -7.94
N SER A 2 -39.63 -22.01 -8.00
CA SER A 2 -40.14 -20.63 -7.93
C SER A 2 -39.20 -19.73 -8.72
N ALA A 3 -39.76 -18.86 -9.55
CA ALA A 3 -39.08 -17.91 -10.43
C ALA A 3 -39.96 -16.63 -10.54
N PRO A 4 -39.51 -15.51 -11.15
CA PRO A 4 -39.15 -14.37 -10.32
C PRO A 4 -39.85 -13.04 -10.68
N LEU A 5 -40.02 -12.18 -9.68
CA LEU A 5 -40.47 -10.77 -9.79
C LEU A 5 -39.85 -9.97 -8.62
N THR A 6 -39.58 -8.66 -8.67
CA THR A 6 -39.27 -7.70 -9.77
C THR A 6 -38.53 -6.53 -9.11
N VAL A 7 -37.57 -5.88 -9.79
CA VAL A 7 -36.93 -4.65 -9.28
C VAL A 7 -37.81 -3.44 -9.62
N MET A 8 -38.09 -2.58 -8.64
CA MET A 8 -38.73 -1.28 -8.87
C MET A 8 -37.68 -0.17 -8.94
N ASP A 9 -37.65 0.56 -10.06
CA ASP A 9 -37.04 1.88 -10.14
C ASP A 9 -37.92 2.93 -9.43
N THR A 10 -37.28 3.93 -8.82
CA THR A 10 -37.95 5.15 -8.34
C THR A 10 -37.36 6.37 -9.01
N SER A 11 -38.14 6.99 -9.90
CA SER A 11 -37.74 8.19 -10.64
C SER A 11 -37.87 9.48 -9.81
N ALA A 12 -36.95 10.43 -10.04
CA ALA A 12 -37.03 11.78 -9.50
C ALA A 12 -37.62 12.76 -10.54
N SER A 13 -38.32 13.79 -10.08
CA SER A 13 -39.20 14.66 -10.88
C SER A 13 -38.55 15.98 -11.35
N LYS A 14 -39.22 16.71 -12.27
CA LYS A 14 -38.71 17.88 -13.02
C LYS A 14 -39.23 19.25 -12.54
N SER A 15 -38.38 20.27 -12.69
CA SER A 15 -38.63 21.72 -12.93
C SER A 15 -37.31 22.35 -13.46
N GLY A 16 -37.18 23.58 -13.99
CA GLY A 16 -38.14 24.63 -14.39
C GLY A 16 -37.57 26.05 -14.15
N ILE A 17 -37.70 27.09 -15.00
CA ILE A 17 -38.28 27.24 -16.36
C ILE A 17 -37.55 28.39 -17.12
N ALA A 18 -37.14 28.17 -18.38
CA ALA A 18 -36.75 29.18 -19.42
C ALA A 18 -35.49 30.07 -19.14
N LYS A 19 -34.98 30.93 -20.06
CA LYS A 19 -35.52 31.51 -21.32
C LYS A 19 -34.39 32.00 -22.29
N GLU A 20 -34.64 31.88 -23.61
CA GLU A 20 -34.12 32.64 -24.79
C GLU A 20 -32.60 32.88 -25.06
N GLY A 21 -32.20 32.76 -26.35
CA GLY A 21 -30.85 33.11 -26.86
C GLY A 21 -30.63 32.68 -28.34
N THR A 22 -30.69 33.64 -29.26
CA THR A 22 -30.70 33.53 -30.75
C THR A 22 -29.58 32.73 -31.45
N SER A 23 -29.94 32.13 -32.60
CA SER A 23 -29.09 31.59 -33.69
C SER A 23 -28.83 32.68 -34.78
N PRO A 24 -28.18 32.45 -35.96
CA PRO A 24 -27.52 31.24 -36.50
C PRO A 24 -26.14 31.48 -37.17
N HIS A 25 -25.51 30.41 -37.71
CA HIS A 25 -25.04 30.38 -39.10
C HIS A 25 -24.71 28.95 -39.61
N SER A 26 -24.66 28.81 -40.94
CA SER A 26 -24.24 27.67 -41.79
C SER A 26 -23.18 26.69 -41.19
N GLY A 27 -23.22 25.38 -41.40
CA GLY A 27 -24.15 24.54 -42.19
C GLY A 27 -23.59 24.11 -43.56
N GLU A 28 -23.12 22.86 -43.67
CA GLU A 28 -22.88 22.15 -44.94
C GLU A 28 -23.04 20.62 -44.74
N GLN A 29 -23.19 19.86 -45.83
CA GLN A 29 -23.52 18.42 -45.81
C GLN A 29 -22.40 17.57 -46.45
N GLY A 30 -22.06 16.43 -45.84
CA GLY A 30 -21.11 15.45 -46.39
C GLY A 30 -21.48 14.03 -45.99
N ARG A 31 -21.50 13.08 -46.94
CA ARG A 31 -21.94 11.69 -46.72
C ARG A 31 -20.78 10.77 -46.34
N CYS A 32 -21.08 9.76 -45.53
CA CYS A 32 -20.26 8.55 -45.44
C CYS A 32 -20.48 7.66 -46.67
N HIS A 33 -19.38 7.23 -47.31
CA HIS A 33 -19.25 5.93 -47.96
C HIS A 33 -17.81 5.46 -47.72
N GLY A 34 -17.61 4.17 -47.47
CA GLY A 34 -16.31 3.64 -47.05
C GLY A 34 -15.81 2.52 -47.93
N SER A 35 -14.48 2.44 -48.07
CA SER A 35 -13.75 1.24 -48.47
C SER A 35 -12.26 1.38 -48.10
N GLU A 36 -11.79 0.54 -47.19
CA GLU A 36 -10.37 0.18 -47.04
C GLU A 36 -9.94 -0.77 -48.20
N PRO A 37 -8.63 -1.12 -48.39
CA PRO A 37 -7.48 -0.86 -47.52
C PRO A 37 -6.19 -0.32 -48.23
N THR A 38 -5.11 -0.25 -47.43
CA THR A 38 -3.66 -0.35 -47.77
C THR A 38 -2.77 0.91 -47.72
N THR A 39 -2.06 1.01 -46.59
CA THR A 39 -0.61 1.34 -46.44
C THR A 39 -0.03 2.64 -46.99
N GLY A 40 0.47 3.48 -46.07
CA GLY A 40 1.78 4.14 -46.23
C GLY A 40 1.86 5.58 -45.72
N CYS A 41 2.62 5.82 -44.63
CA CYS A 41 3.39 7.06 -44.44
C CYS A 41 4.42 6.95 -43.30
N HIS A 42 5.44 7.80 -43.34
CA HIS A 42 6.52 7.93 -42.34
C HIS A 42 6.07 8.69 -41.08
N PRO A 43 6.88 8.62 -40.01
CA PRO A 43 7.47 9.84 -39.47
C PRO A 43 9.01 9.84 -39.57
N SER A 44 9.62 11.01 -39.44
CA SER A 44 11.07 11.21 -39.47
C SER A 44 11.67 11.24 -38.07
N GLU A 45 12.78 10.53 -37.89
CA GLU A 45 13.66 10.74 -36.74
C GLU A 45 14.63 11.90 -37.03
N ARG A 46 14.91 12.71 -36.00
CA ARG A 46 16.02 13.68 -36.02
C ARG A 46 16.88 13.48 -34.78
N VAL A 47 17.81 12.56 -34.88
CA VAL A 47 18.85 12.27 -33.88
C VAL A 47 19.91 13.38 -33.89
N PRO A 48 20.42 13.79 -32.72
CA PRO A 48 21.82 14.18 -32.54
C PRO A 48 22.59 13.05 -31.82
N GLU A 49 23.84 12.85 -32.22
CA GLU A 49 24.59 11.63 -31.91
C GLU A 49 25.15 11.58 -30.48
N SER A 50 25.24 10.38 -29.90
CA SER A 50 26.54 9.75 -29.56
C SER A 50 26.38 8.46 -28.74
N LEU A 51 26.80 7.32 -29.31
CA LEU A 51 27.56 6.25 -28.62
C LEU A 51 27.83 5.05 -29.55
N GLY A 52 29.12 4.79 -29.81
CA GLY A 52 29.71 3.47 -30.15
C GLY A 52 29.03 2.59 -31.21
N THR A 53 29.53 2.64 -32.46
CA THR A 53 29.20 1.63 -33.47
C THR A 53 29.90 0.29 -33.20
N GLY A 54 29.11 -0.73 -32.83
CA GLY A 54 29.32 -2.13 -33.21
C GLY A 54 30.33 -2.97 -32.42
N ASP A 55 29.84 -4.13 -31.97
CA ASP A 55 30.57 -5.40 -32.16
C ASP A 55 29.57 -6.41 -32.75
N GLN A 56 29.98 -7.17 -33.76
CA GLN A 56 29.11 -8.09 -34.51
C GLN A 56 29.34 -9.54 -34.06
N ASP A 57 29.03 -9.85 -32.80
CA ASP A 57 29.12 -11.22 -32.29
C ASP A 57 27.88 -11.64 -31.50
N GLY A 58 27.35 -12.83 -31.82
CA GLY A 58 26.00 -13.30 -31.44
C GLY A 58 25.85 -13.76 -30.00
N ARG A 59 26.35 -12.99 -29.03
CA ARG A 59 26.34 -13.37 -27.61
C ARG A 59 24.94 -13.30 -27.02
N ALA A 60 24.39 -14.49 -26.74
CA ALA A 60 23.19 -14.65 -25.93
C ALA A 60 23.31 -13.90 -24.60
N GLN A 61 22.41 -12.93 -24.37
CA GLN A 61 22.31 -12.23 -23.09
C GLN A 61 22.02 -13.23 -21.97
N GLY A 62 22.69 -13.04 -20.83
CA GLY A 62 22.55 -13.88 -19.65
C GLY A 62 22.55 -13.04 -18.39
N MET A 63 21.72 -13.45 -17.43
CA MET A 63 21.61 -12.81 -16.12
C MET A 63 22.35 -13.67 -15.09
N VAL A 64 23.18 -13.04 -14.28
CA VAL A 64 23.80 -13.69 -13.11
C VAL A 64 22.90 -13.43 -11.90
N VAL A 65 22.51 -14.50 -11.22
CA VAL A 65 21.68 -14.42 -10.00
C VAL A 65 22.42 -15.13 -8.87
N SER A 66 22.65 -14.43 -7.76
CA SER A 66 23.30 -15.02 -6.58
C SER A 66 22.30 -15.84 -5.76
N CYS A 67 22.56 -17.15 -5.65
CA CYS A 67 21.83 -18.03 -4.74
C CYS A 67 22.62 -18.15 -3.43
N PHE A 68 22.02 -17.72 -2.32
CA PHE A 68 22.61 -17.81 -0.98
C PHE A 68 22.13 -19.05 -0.25
N ARG A 69 23.05 -19.82 0.32
CA ARG A 69 22.74 -20.84 1.33
C ARG A 69 22.74 -20.16 2.69
N VAL A 70 21.60 -20.17 3.38
CA VAL A 70 21.48 -19.64 4.75
C VAL A 70 21.23 -20.77 5.75
N GLN A 71 21.63 -20.55 7.00
CA GLN A 71 21.24 -21.34 8.16
C GLN A 71 20.69 -20.41 9.23
N ARG A 72 19.73 -20.90 10.01
CA ARG A 72 19.15 -20.20 11.16
C ARG A 72 19.68 -20.78 12.47
N THR A 73 20.01 -19.92 13.43
CA THR A 73 20.37 -20.28 14.79
C THR A 73 19.63 -19.35 15.76
N GLY A 74 18.54 -19.85 16.37
CA GLY A 74 17.68 -19.02 17.23
C GLY A 74 16.86 -18.00 16.41
N THR A 75 17.01 -16.71 16.73
CA THR A 75 16.46 -15.59 15.96
C THR A 75 17.24 -15.31 14.68
N ASP A 76 18.51 -15.68 14.63
CA ASP A 76 19.47 -15.09 13.71
C ASP A 76 19.70 -15.97 12.48
N TRP A 77 20.05 -15.34 11.37
CA TRP A 77 20.33 -15.99 10.09
C TRP A 77 21.77 -15.72 9.66
N THR A 78 22.47 -16.77 9.23
CA THR A 78 23.86 -16.69 8.76
C THR A 78 23.96 -17.21 7.34
N VAL A 79 24.61 -16.47 6.44
CA VAL A 79 24.94 -16.93 5.09
C VAL A 79 26.13 -17.90 5.17
N LEU A 80 25.89 -19.16 4.83
CA LEU A 80 26.91 -20.22 4.78
C LEU A 80 27.69 -20.26 3.44
N GLY A 81 27.23 -19.53 2.43
CA GLY A 81 27.91 -19.41 1.15
C GLY A 81 27.00 -18.96 0.02
N GLU A 82 27.62 -18.44 -1.03
CA GLU A 82 26.97 -17.95 -2.25
C GLU A 82 27.34 -18.84 -3.44
N LYS A 83 26.43 -19.00 -4.41
CA LYS A 83 26.75 -19.52 -5.75
C LYS A 83 26.12 -18.63 -6.83
N PRO A 84 26.92 -18.13 -7.79
CA PRO A 84 26.38 -17.43 -8.96
C PRO A 84 25.72 -18.42 -9.92
N LEU A 85 24.43 -18.22 -10.19
CA LEU A 85 23.66 -18.96 -11.19
C LEU A 85 23.61 -18.15 -12.48
N PHE A 86 24.12 -18.72 -13.58
CA PHE A 86 24.11 -18.09 -14.89
C PHE A 86 22.87 -18.53 -15.68
N LEU A 87 21.84 -17.69 -15.71
CA LEU A 87 20.66 -17.88 -16.56
C LEU A 87 20.99 -17.39 -17.98
N LYS A 88 20.87 -18.26 -18.99
CA LYS A 88 21.22 -17.96 -20.38
C LYS A 88 19.97 -17.99 -21.26
N PHE A 89 19.52 -16.82 -21.72
CA PHE A 89 18.33 -16.72 -22.56
C PHE A 89 18.67 -17.17 -24.00
N ARG A 90 17.85 -18.03 -24.60
CA ARG A 90 17.87 -18.26 -26.05
C ARG A 90 17.07 -17.15 -26.75
N GLY A 91 17.49 -16.81 -27.97
CA GLY A 91 16.91 -15.71 -28.74
C GLY A 91 15.40 -15.86 -28.99
N ALA A 92 14.71 -14.73 -29.11
CA ALA A 92 13.27 -14.69 -29.19
C ALA A 92 12.72 -15.33 -30.48
N GLN A 93 11.65 -16.11 -30.33
CA GLN A 93 10.59 -16.15 -31.35
C GLN A 93 9.55 -15.09 -31.01
N THR A 94 9.02 -14.42 -32.03
CA THR A 94 8.23 -13.19 -31.89
C THR A 94 6.81 -13.45 -31.37
N CYS A 95 6.51 -13.04 -30.14
CA CYS A 95 5.14 -12.87 -29.66
C CYS A 95 4.69 -11.41 -29.88
N PRO A 96 3.65 -11.14 -30.69
CA PRO A 96 3.17 -9.78 -30.93
C PRO A 96 2.38 -9.22 -29.74
N LYS A 97 2.46 -7.89 -29.54
CA LYS A 97 1.64 -7.07 -28.63
C LYS A 97 1.76 -7.30 -27.11
N HIS A 98 2.97 -7.22 -26.54
CA HIS A 98 3.12 -6.79 -25.13
C HIS A 98 4.25 -5.75 -24.98
N ARG A 99 4.06 -4.79 -24.06
CA ARG A 99 5.05 -3.73 -23.75
C ARG A 99 6.27 -4.33 -23.02
N HIS A 100 7.41 -3.63 -23.11
CA HIS A 100 8.62 -3.96 -22.37
C HIS A 100 8.34 -4.09 -20.86
N VAL A 101 8.75 -5.21 -20.27
CA VAL A 101 8.87 -5.35 -18.81
C VAL A 101 10.26 -4.83 -18.41
N PRO A 102 10.38 -3.84 -17.51
CA PRO A 102 11.68 -3.37 -17.05
C PRO A 102 12.38 -4.44 -16.21
N LEU A 103 13.71 -4.53 -16.30
CA LEU A 103 14.50 -5.58 -15.62
C LEU A 103 14.31 -5.61 -14.09
N SER A 104 13.89 -4.50 -13.47
CA SER A 104 13.55 -4.42 -12.05
C SER A 104 12.43 -5.38 -11.62
N ARG A 105 11.55 -5.80 -12.54
CA ARG A 105 10.45 -6.75 -12.27
C ARG A 105 10.84 -8.24 -12.39
N LEU A 106 12.13 -8.56 -12.55
CA LEU A 106 12.61 -9.95 -12.68
C LEU A 106 13.28 -10.52 -11.41
N VAL A 107 13.13 -9.84 -10.26
CA VAL A 107 13.66 -10.27 -8.96
C VAL A 107 12.61 -11.09 -8.18
N ALA A 108 13.09 -12.04 -7.37
CA ALA A 108 12.33 -12.87 -6.42
C ALA A 108 11.38 -13.94 -7.01
N LEU A 109 11.96 -15.06 -7.48
CA LEU A 109 11.34 -16.37 -7.37
C LEU A 109 12.40 -17.46 -7.12
N CYS A 110 12.66 -17.73 -5.84
CA CYS A 110 13.39 -18.90 -5.36
C CYS A 110 12.58 -19.48 -4.21
N LEU A 111 12.00 -20.66 -4.43
CA LEU A 111 11.28 -21.44 -3.43
C LEU A 111 12.15 -22.64 -2.99
N ASP A 112 11.72 -23.28 -1.91
CA ASP A 112 12.52 -24.21 -1.11
C ASP A 112 13.16 -25.36 -1.91
N CYS A 113 14.45 -25.58 -1.67
CA CYS A 113 15.17 -26.80 -2.03
C CYS A 113 15.52 -27.56 -0.74
N ASP A 114 14.50 -28.14 -0.12
CA ASP A 114 14.65 -28.89 1.13
C ASP A 114 15.34 -30.25 0.91
N HIS A 115 15.90 -30.82 1.98
CA HIS A 115 16.79 -31.97 1.92
C HIS A 115 16.08 -33.30 1.57
N THR A 116 16.33 -33.89 0.39
CA THR A 116 16.54 -35.36 0.22
C THR A 116 16.98 -35.77 -1.19
N GLY A 117 17.66 -36.94 -1.27
CA GLY A 117 17.63 -37.95 -2.35
C GLY A 117 17.65 -37.55 -3.84
N TRP A 118 18.63 -38.09 -4.59
CA TRP A 118 18.54 -38.16 -6.06
C TRP A 118 17.37 -39.06 -6.50
N ALA A 119 16.38 -38.49 -7.21
CA ALA A 119 15.39 -39.24 -7.98
C ALA A 119 14.98 -38.47 -9.24
N SER A 120 14.93 -39.12 -10.40
CA SER A 120 14.52 -38.50 -11.66
C SER A 120 13.02 -38.72 -11.94
N PRO A 121 12.23 -37.66 -12.18
CA PRO A 121 10.84 -37.81 -12.62
C PRO A 121 10.76 -38.41 -14.05
N ARG A 122 9.92 -39.42 -14.25
CA ARG A 122 9.44 -39.80 -15.59
C ARG A 122 8.24 -38.91 -15.95
N PRO A 123 8.08 -38.48 -17.22
CA PRO A 123 6.96 -37.62 -17.61
C PRO A 123 5.64 -38.42 -17.66
N SER A 124 4.68 -38.03 -16.81
CA SER A 124 3.28 -38.49 -16.91
C SER A 124 2.48 -37.59 -17.85
N ARG A 125 1.65 -38.18 -18.73
CA ARG A 125 0.80 -37.44 -19.67
C ARG A 125 -0.41 -36.82 -18.95
N THR A 126 -0.57 -35.51 -19.04
CA THR A 126 -1.86 -34.82 -18.93
C THR A 126 -2.06 -33.90 -20.15
N ARG A 127 -3.31 -33.63 -20.53
CA ARG A 127 -3.65 -32.83 -21.72
C ARG A 127 -3.89 -31.36 -21.32
N GLY A 128 -3.31 -30.43 -22.08
CA GLY A 128 -3.71 -29.01 -22.10
C GLY A 128 -3.00 -28.11 -21.10
N GLY A 129 -1.84 -27.58 -21.49
CA GLY A 129 -1.09 -26.55 -20.75
C GLY A 129 0.33 -26.40 -21.32
N LEU A 130 0.85 -25.17 -21.40
CA LEU A 130 2.20 -24.94 -21.91
C LEU A 130 3.25 -25.34 -20.85
N ALA A 131 3.96 -26.43 -21.08
CA ALA A 131 5.16 -26.79 -20.33
C ALA A 131 6.40 -26.16 -21.01
N ALA A 132 7.00 -25.16 -20.36
CA ALA A 132 8.27 -24.59 -20.80
C ALA A 132 9.42 -25.56 -20.49
N CYS A 133 10.05 -26.12 -21.53
CA CYS A 133 11.16 -27.06 -21.37
C CYS A 133 12.46 -26.31 -21.01
N LEU A 134 12.97 -26.55 -19.80
CA LEU A 134 14.28 -26.05 -19.34
C LEU A 134 15.33 -27.15 -19.45
N ASP A 135 16.07 -27.16 -20.56
CA ASP A 135 17.23 -28.05 -20.75
C ASP A 135 18.43 -27.59 -19.91
N VAL A 136 18.78 -28.36 -18.87
CA VAL A 136 19.97 -28.12 -18.05
C VAL A 136 21.21 -28.72 -18.76
N ALA A 137 21.96 -27.87 -19.45
CA ALA A 137 23.17 -28.26 -20.16
C ALA A 137 24.30 -28.73 -19.20
N LYS A 138 24.80 -29.95 -19.40
CA LYS A 138 25.95 -30.48 -18.64
C LYS A 138 27.27 -29.82 -19.07
N TRP A 139 27.92 -29.11 -18.15
CA TRP A 139 29.27 -28.56 -18.36
C TRP A 139 30.34 -29.65 -18.11
N LYS A 140 31.25 -29.88 -19.07
CA LYS A 140 32.45 -30.73 -18.87
C LYS A 140 33.59 -29.89 -18.28
N SER A 141 34.18 -30.32 -17.17
CA SER A 141 35.23 -29.56 -16.50
C SER A 141 36.52 -29.50 -17.33
N SER A 142 37.08 -28.29 -17.47
CA SER A 142 38.46 -28.08 -17.86
C SER A 142 39.14 -27.27 -16.76
N ARG A 143 40.30 -27.72 -16.27
CA ARG A 143 40.95 -27.17 -15.08
C ARG A 143 41.85 -25.98 -15.44
N ARG A 144 41.45 -24.77 -15.08
CA ARG A 144 42.35 -23.66 -14.77
C ARG A 144 41.82 -22.92 -13.53
N PRO A 145 42.66 -22.57 -12.54
CA PRO A 145 42.21 -21.82 -11.37
C PRO A 145 41.98 -20.36 -11.76
N LEU A 146 40.74 -20.02 -12.11
CA LEU A 146 40.30 -18.62 -12.10
C LEU A 146 40.07 -18.21 -10.65
N THR A 147 40.81 -17.22 -10.17
CA THR A 147 40.56 -16.59 -8.88
C THR A 147 39.24 -15.82 -8.95
N CYS A 148 38.18 -16.39 -8.40
CA CYS A 148 36.89 -15.71 -8.24
C CYS A 148 37.02 -14.56 -7.25
N VAL A 149 37.39 -13.37 -7.74
CA VAL A 149 37.10 -12.12 -7.05
C VAL A 149 35.57 -12.01 -6.99
N PRO A 150 34.95 -11.90 -5.81
CA PRO A 150 33.51 -11.69 -5.72
C PRO A 150 33.14 -10.36 -6.38
N PRO A 151 31.98 -10.25 -7.06
CA PRO A 151 31.56 -8.99 -7.63
C PRO A 151 31.39 -7.95 -6.52
N LEU A 152 31.93 -6.75 -6.72
CA LEU A 152 31.73 -5.63 -5.81
C LEU A 152 30.26 -5.20 -5.85
N VAL A 153 29.46 -5.73 -4.93
CA VAL A 153 28.06 -5.33 -4.74
C VAL A 153 28.04 -3.83 -4.43
N SER A 154 27.36 -3.05 -5.26
CA SER A 154 27.28 -1.60 -5.03
C SER A 154 26.55 -1.31 -3.71
N PRO A 155 26.95 -0.27 -2.93
CA PRO A 155 26.28 0.06 -1.68
C PRO A 155 24.77 0.24 -1.83
N LEU A 156 24.33 0.87 -2.92
CA LEU A 156 22.91 1.03 -3.25
C LEU A 156 22.19 -0.32 -3.39
N GLN A 157 22.80 -1.31 -4.05
CA GLN A 157 22.23 -2.65 -4.22
C GLN A 157 22.19 -3.42 -2.90
N LEU A 158 23.15 -3.20 -2.00
CA LEU A 158 23.13 -3.76 -0.64
C LEU A 158 22.00 -3.14 0.19
N GLU A 159 21.81 -1.81 0.15
CA GLU A 159 20.71 -1.14 0.86
C GLU A 159 19.33 -1.57 0.34
N LEU A 160 19.14 -1.70 -0.98
CA LEU A 160 17.89 -2.25 -1.54
C LEU A 160 17.65 -3.70 -1.09
N SER A 161 18.72 -4.51 -0.91
CA SER A 161 18.63 -5.88 -0.40
C SER A 161 18.23 -5.90 1.09
N ASN A 162 18.88 -5.08 1.93
CA ASN A 162 18.56 -4.93 3.35
C ASN A 162 17.10 -4.48 3.54
N THR A 163 16.67 -3.49 2.76
CA THR A 163 15.30 -2.95 2.81
C THR A 163 14.26 -3.98 2.32
N ALA A 164 14.60 -4.79 1.30
CA ALA A 164 13.75 -5.89 0.84
C ALA A 164 13.54 -6.95 1.94
N VAL A 165 14.60 -7.33 2.67
CA VAL A 165 14.56 -8.26 3.80
C VAL A 165 13.75 -7.69 4.96
N LEU A 166 13.94 -6.41 5.30
CA LEU A 166 13.18 -5.72 6.34
C LEU A 166 11.67 -5.74 6.05
N HIS A 167 11.25 -5.42 4.83
CA HIS A 167 9.84 -5.51 4.46
C HIS A 167 9.32 -6.95 4.37
N GLN A 168 10.16 -7.94 4.01
CA GLN A 168 9.78 -9.36 4.08
C GLN A 168 9.45 -9.76 5.51
N MET A 169 10.34 -9.48 6.48
CA MET A 169 10.08 -9.73 7.90
C MET A 169 8.80 -9.05 8.40
N ARG A 170 8.54 -7.81 7.99
CA ARG A 170 7.29 -7.10 8.34
C ARG A 170 6.05 -7.74 7.70
N ARG A 171 6.12 -8.26 6.48
CA ARG A 171 5.01 -9.03 5.84
C ARG A 171 4.74 -10.34 6.56
N ASP A 172 5.79 -11.04 6.99
CA ASP A 172 5.67 -12.34 7.66
C ASP A 172 5.05 -12.18 9.06
N GLN A 173 5.48 -11.17 9.84
CA GLN A 173 4.84 -10.80 11.11
C GLN A 173 3.33 -10.58 10.97
N VAL A 174 2.91 -9.81 9.96
CA VAL A 174 1.49 -9.55 9.66
C VAL A 174 0.78 -10.86 9.33
N THR A 175 1.41 -11.70 8.48
CA THR A 175 0.85 -12.98 8.04
C THR A 175 0.66 -13.96 9.20
N ASP A 176 1.64 -14.09 10.09
CA ASP A 176 1.59 -14.99 11.24
C ASP A 176 0.66 -14.49 12.34
N THR A 177 0.60 -13.17 12.58
CA THR A 177 -0.41 -12.59 13.46
C THR A 177 -1.82 -12.83 12.91
N CYS A 178 -2.02 -12.70 11.61
CA CYS A 178 -3.30 -13.02 10.96
C CYS A 178 -3.63 -14.53 11.00
N ARG A 179 -2.66 -15.43 10.89
CA ARG A 179 -2.85 -16.88 11.10
C ARG A 179 -3.31 -17.17 12.54
N ALA A 180 -2.60 -16.64 13.54
CA ALA A 180 -2.97 -16.82 14.94
C ALA A 180 -4.36 -16.25 15.28
N HIS A 181 -4.65 -15.02 14.84
CA HIS A 181 -5.94 -14.37 15.07
C HIS A 181 -7.10 -15.07 14.33
N SER A 182 -6.89 -15.56 13.11
CA SER A 182 -7.93 -16.30 12.36
C SER A 182 -8.18 -17.71 12.90
N ALA A 183 -7.19 -18.36 13.53
CA ALA A 183 -7.42 -19.61 14.27
C ALA A 183 -8.34 -19.42 15.48
N LEU A 184 -8.29 -18.25 16.13
CA LEU A 184 -9.19 -17.88 17.24
C LEU A 184 -10.58 -17.41 16.74
N SER A 185 -10.66 -16.81 15.55
CA SER A 185 -11.89 -16.21 15.01
C SER A 185 -12.68 -17.15 14.10
N ARG A 186 -13.78 -17.71 14.63
CA ARG A 186 -14.66 -18.66 13.90
C ARG A 186 -15.45 -18.07 12.72
N LYS A 187 -15.27 -16.78 12.37
CA LYS A 187 -16.05 -16.08 11.33
C LYS A 187 -15.19 -15.76 10.10
N ARG A 188 -15.38 -16.50 9.01
CA ARG A 188 -14.91 -16.09 7.67
C ARG A 188 -15.70 -14.86 7.22
N ARG A 189 -15.05 -13.70 7.20
CA ARG A 189 -15.60 -12.45 6.62
C ARG A 189 -15.21 -12.37 5.14
N VAL A 190 -16.13 -11.86 4.32
CA VAL A 190 -15.85 -11.40 2.95
C VAL A 190 -15.77 -9.88 2.99
N LEU A 191 -14.81 -9.28 2.26
CA LEU A 191 -14.72 -7.83 2.14
C LEU A 191 -15.83 -7.29 1.23
N THR A 192 -16.44 -6.19 1.64
CA THR A 192 -17.43 -5.43 0.88
C THR A 192 -16.78 -4.21 0.23
N PRO A 193 -17.37 -3.57 -0.80
CA PRO A 193 -16.81 -2.34 -1.36
C PRO A 193 -16.57 -1.24 -0.31
N SER A 194 -17.43 -1.10 0.71
CA SER A 194 -17.24 -0.13 1.79
C SER A 194 -15.96 -0.36 2.63
N ASP A 195 -15.44 -1.59 2.65
CA ASP A 195 -14.20 -1.96 3.32
C ASP A 195 -12.95 -1.52 2.51
N LEU A 196 -13.12 -1.28 1.21
CA LEU A 196 -12.04 -0.94 0.27
C LEU A 196 -11.84 0.57 0.09
N LYS A 197 -12.57 1.40 0.84
CA LYS A 197 -12.54 2.87 0.73
C LYS A 197 -11.21 3.52 1.13
N HIS A 198 -10.38 2.82 1.91
CA HIS A 198 -9.05 3.32 2.33
C HIS A 198 -7.96 3.09 1.28
N LEU A 199 -8.26 2.33 0.23
CA LEU A 199 -7.30 1.91 -0.78
C LEU A 199 -7.33 2.90 -1.95
N VAL A 200 -6.41 3.87 -1.95
CA VAL A 200 -6.19 4.77 -3.10
C VAL A 200 -5.48 3.98 -4.19
N VAL A 201 -5.95 4.12 -5.42
CA VAL A 201 -5.43 3.38 -6.59
C VAL A 201 -4.77 4.34 -7.56
N ASP A 202 -3.55 4.00 -7.98
CA ASP A 202 -2.90 4.57 -9.16
C ASP A 202 -2.88 3.50 -10.26
N GLU A 203 -3.50 3.82 -11.39
CA GLU A 203 -3.63 2.92 -12.53
C GLU A 203 -2.45 3.03 -13.51
N ASP A 204 -1.73 4.17 -13.51
CA ASP A 204 -0.65 4.45 -14.45
C ASP A 204 0.68 3.83 -13.97
N HIS A 205 0.87 3.67 -12.64
CA HIS A 205 2.03 2.99 -12.02
C HIS A 205 1.69 1.64 -11.34
N GLU A 206 0.45 1.15 -11.46
CA GLU A 206 -0.03 -0.10 -10.85
C GLU A 206 0.15 -0.16 -9.31
N LEU A 207 -0.30 0.87 -8.59
CA LEU A 207 -0.15 0.98 -7.12
C LEU A 207 -1.49 0.97 -6.38
N ILE A 208 -1.47 0.42 -5.15
CA ILE A 208 -2.56 0.55 -4.17
C ILE A 208 -1.96 1.00 -2.83
N TYR A 209 -2.33 2.21 -2.38
CA TYR A 209 -1.96 2.74 -1.07
C TYR A 209 -3.15 2.66 -0.09
N CYS A 210 -3.00 1.93 1.02
CA CYS A 210 -3.96 2.03 2.12
C CYS A 210 -3.65 3.25 3.01
N TYR A 211 -4.52 4.27 2.98
CA TYR A 211 -4.32 5.47 3.78
C TYR A 211 -4.76 5.26 5.25
N VAL A 212 -3.78 5.29 6.15
CA VAL A 212 -3.99 5.28 7.61
C VAL A 212 -3.84 6.70 8.14
N PRO A 213 -4.89 7.32 8.72
CA PRO A 213 -4.76 8.64 9.30
C PRO A 213 -3.74 8.70 10.44
N LYS A 214 -3.02 9.83 10.50
CA LYS A 214 -1.90 10.14 11.43
C LYS A 214 -0.59 9.39 11.16
N VAL A 215 -0.52 8.67 10.04
CA VAL A 215 0.70 8.05 9.52
C VAL A 215 1.12 8.68 8.19
N ALA A 216 1.50 9.96 8.26
CA ALA A 216 1.90 10.79 7.11
C ALA A 216 0.94 10.84 5.90
N CYS A 217 -0.32 10.41 6.08
CA CYS A 217 -1.29 10.18 5.00
C CYS A 217 -1.54 11.38 4.08
N THR A 218 -1.31 12.61 4.54
CA THR A 218 -1.41 13.81 3.70
C THR A 218 -0.30 13.85 2.65
N ASN A 219 0.95 13.57 3.02
CA ASN A 219 2.08 13.55 2.07
C ASN A 219 1.97 12.36 1.11
N TRP A 220 1.48 11.21 1.57
CA TRP A 220 1.15 10.11 0.67
C TRP A 220 0.02 10.45 -0.31
N LYS A 221 -1.07 11.10 0.14
CA LYS A 221 -2.13 11.54 -0.77
C LYS A 221 -1.65 12.59 -1.78
N ARG A 222 -0.73 13.48 -1.39
CA ARG A 222 -0.05 14.42 -2.30
C ARG A 222 0.79 13.70 -3.36
N LEU A 223 1.61 12.72 -2.97
CA LEU A 223 2.37 11.89 -3.91
C LEU A 223 1.45 11.15 -4.89
N MET A 224 0.39 10.49 -4.40
CA MET A 224 -0.59 9.85 -5.28
C MET A 224 -1.24 10.85 -6.24
N MET A 225 -1.54 12.08 -5.80
CA MET A 225 -2.08 13.15 -6.65
C MET A 225 -1.09 13.68 -7.69
N VAL A 226 0.22 13.64 -7.44
CA VAL A 226 1.24 13.94 -8.46
C VAL A 226 1.29 12.81 -9.48
N LEU A 227 1.37 11.55 -9.02
CA LEU A 227 1.44 10.37 -9.87
C LEU A 227 0.22 10.22 -10.80
N THR A 228 -1.00 10.27 -10.26
CA THR A 228 -2.24 10.21 -11.06
C THR A 228 -2.62 11.55 -11.69
N GLY A 229 -1.88 12.62 -11.37
CA GLY A 229 -2.21 14.00 -11.77
C GLY A 229 -1.87 14.34 -13.22
N ARG A 230 -1.14 13.47 -13.93
CA ARG A 230 -0.79 13.61 -15.36
C ARG A 230 -0.24 15.00 -15.72
N GLY A 231 0.63 15.53 -14.86
CA GLY A 231 1.26 16.84 -15.03
C GLY A 231 0.50 18.04 -14.43
N LYS A 232 -0.67 17.85 -13.77
CA LYS A 232 -1.32 18.93 -12.99
C LYS A 232 -0.43 19.47 -11.86
N TYR A 233 0.45 18.63 -11.32
CA TYR A 233 1.41 18.96 -10.27
C TYR A 233 2.75 18.28 -10.55
N SER A 234 3.84 18.92 -10.10
CA SER A 234 5.19 18.35 -10.10
C SER A 234 5.73 18.12 -8.68
N ASP A 235 5.50 19.04 -7.74
CA ASP A 235 5.92 18.89 -6.34
C ASP A 235 4.72 18.54 -5.44
N PRO A 236 4.76 17.42 -4.68
CA PRO A 236 3.77 17.11 -3.66
C PRO A 236 3.53 18.22 -2.60
N MET A 237 4.49 19.12 -2.37
CA MET A 237 4.39 20.18 -1.38
C MET A 237 3.59 21.40 -1.86
N GLU A 238 3.47 21.63 -3.17
CA GLU A 238 2.61 22.66 -3.75
C GLU A 238 1.12 22.39 -3.46
N ILE A 239 0.74 21.10 -3.37
CA ILE A 239 -0.63 20.66 -3.11
C ILE A 239 -1.03 20.99 -1.66
N PRO A 240 -2.07 21.82 -1.41
CA PRO A 240 -2.53 22.13 -0.06
C PRO A 240 -3.05 20.90 0.68
N ALA A 241 -2.84 20.85 2.00
CA ALA A 241 -3.31 19.73 2.85
C ALA A 241 -4.84 19.57 2.85
N SER A 242 -5.60 20.64 2.56
CA SER A 242 -7.04 20.61 2.32
C SER A 242 -7.38 19.91 1.00
N GLU A 243 -6.69 20.24 -0.10
CA GLU A 243 -6.91 19.63 -1.42
C GLU A 243 -6.53 18.15 -1.44
N ALA A 244 -5.43 17.77 -0.76
CA ALA A 244 -5.02 16.39 -0.54
C ALA A 244 -5.98 15.55 0.33
N HIS A 245 -7.08 16.15 0.81
CA HIS A 245 -8.14 15.49 1.56
C HIS A 245 -9.52 15.59 0.88
N VAL A 246 -9.61 16.16 -0.33
CA VAL A 246 -10.82 16.12 -1.17
C VAL A 246 -10.95 14.73 -1.80
N ALA A 247 -12.05 14.02 -1.52
CA ALA A 247 -12.26 12.65 -1.97
C ALA A 247 -12.37 12.47 -3.50
N ALA A 248 -12.70 13.54 -4.24
CA ALA A 248 -12.76 13.51 -5.70
C ALA A 248 -11.37 13.52 -6.38
N ASN A 249 -10.31 13.91 -5.67
CA ASN A 249 -8.96 14.04 -6.24
C ASN A 249 -8.18 12.72 -6.30
N LEU A 250 -8.68 11.64 -5.69
CA LEU A 250 -8.01 10.35 -5.61
C LEU A 250 -9.01 9.21 -5.76
N LYS A 251 -8.82 8.40 -6.79
CA LYS A 251 -9.68 7.25 -7.11
C LYS A 251 -9.42 6.12 -6.10
N THR A 252 -10.47 5.58 -5.50
CA THR A 252 -10.36 4.52 -4.47
C THR A 252 -10.92 3.19 -4.95
N LEU A 253 -10.38 2.08 -4.42
CA LEU A 253 -10.66 0.74 -4.95
C LEU A 253 -12.14 0.35 -4.89
N ASN A 254 -12.91 0.93 -3.96
CA ASN A 254 -14.36 0.75 -3.86
C ASN A 254 -15.17 1.38 -5.01
N GLN A 255 -14.55 2.16 -5.89
CA GLN A 255 -15.19 2.84 -7.02
C GLN A 255 -15.13 2.03 -8.33
N TYR A 256 -14.49 0.85 -8.30
CA TYR A 256 -14.33 -0.07 -9.43
C TYR A 256 -15.33 -1.22 -9.36
N SER A 257 -15.54 -1.94 -10.48
CA SER A 257 -16.34 -3.16 -10.49
C SER A 257 -15.65 -4.33 -9.76
N ILE A 258 -16.41 -5.34 -9.32
CA ILE A 258 -15.85 -6.50 -8.60
C ILE A 258 -14.73 -7.24 -9.38
N PRO A 259 -14.84 -7.48 -10.71
CA PRO A 259 -13.75 -8.06 -11.50
C PRO A 259 -12.49 -7.18 -11.52
N GLU A 260 -12.67 -5.87 -11.62
CA GLU A 260 -11.60 -4.87 -11.63
C GLU A 260 -10.88 -4.74 -10.28
N ILE A 261 -11.62 -4.85 -9.18
CA ILE A 261 -11.10 -4.92 -7.81
C ILE A 261 -10.22 -6.17 -7.67
N ASN A 262 -10.74 -7.33 -8.08
CA ASN A 262 -10.03 -8.60 -8.01
C ASN A 262 -8.78 -8.63 -8.92
N HIS A 263 -8.82 -7.96 -10.07
CA HIS A 263 -7.63 -7.75 -10.90
C HIS A 263 -6.57 -6.96 -10.13
N ARG A 264 -6.89 -5.73 -9.69
CA ARG A 264 -5.92 -4.82 -9.08
C ARG A 264 -5.37 -5.35 -7.76
N LEU A 265 -6.18 -6.01 -6.93
CA LEU A 265 -5.70 -6.71 -5.72
C LEU A 265 -4.69 -7.83 -6.02
N LYS A 266 -4.71 -8.40 -7.22
CA LYS A 266 -3.78 -9.46 -7.66
C LYS A 266 -2.55 -8.93 -8.38
N SER A 267 -2.67 -7.85 -9.16
CA SER A 267 -1.59 -7.34 -10.03
C SER A 267 -0.80 -6.14 -9.47
N TYR A 268 -1.43 -5.23 -8.73
CA TYR A 268 -0.82 -3.95 -8.33
C TYR A 268 0.05 -4.10 -7.08
N LEU A 269 1.06 -3.23 -6.91
CA LEU A 269 1.89 -3.14 -5.71
C LEU A 269 1.08 -2.51 -4.56
N LYS A 270 0.83 -3.30 -3.50
CA LYS A 270 -0.04 -2.93 -2.37
C LYS A 270 0.80 -2.54 -1.17
N PHE A 271 0.67 -1.31 -0.71
CA PHE A 271 1.41 -0.83 0.47
C PHE A 271 0.54 -0.10 1.48
N LEU A 272 0.94 -0.19 2.76
CA LEU A 272 0.42 0.66 3.82
C LEU A 272 1.57 1.18 4.68
N PHE A 273 1.28 2.24 5.44
CA PHE A 273 2.16 2.74 6.48
C PHE A 273 1.47 2.65 7.84
N VAL A 274 2.22 2.24 8.85
CA VAL A 274 1.77 2.10 10.25
C VAL A 274 2.62 2.95 11.18
N ARG A 275 2.14 3.09 12.42
CA ARG A 275 2.77 3.85 13.50
C ARG A 275 2.46 3.14 14.81
N GLU A 276 3.27 3.34 15.84
CA GLU A 276 2.93 2.94 17.20
C GLU A 276 1.48 3.40 17.54
N PRO A 277 0.57 2.48 17.94
CA PRO A 277 -0.85 2.79 18.09
C PRO A 277 -1.18 3.96 19.03
N PHE A 278 -0.42 4.18 20.11
CA PHE A 278 -0.74 5.20 21.11
C PHE A 278 -0.18 6.60 20.74
N GLU A 279 1.01 6.71 20.15
CA GLU A 279 1.49 7.94 19.47
C GLU A 279 0.48 8.35 18.38
N ARG A 280 -0.03 7.37 17.62
CA ARG A 280 -1.04 7.60 16.57
C ARG A 280 -2.35 8.11 17.18
N LEU A 281 -2.79 7.55 18.30
CA LEU A 281 -4.01 7.95 19.00
C LEU A 281 -3.90 9.36 19.63
N VAL A 282 -2.78 9.67 20.27
CA VAL A 282 -2.50 11.02 20.78
C VAL A 282 -2.41 12.03 19.63
N SER A 283 -1.78 11.66 18.51
CA SER A 283 -1.78 12.49 17.29
C SER A 283 -3.19 12.71 16.72
N ALA A 284 -4.09 11.73 16.85
CA ALA A 284 -5.49 11.86 16.47
C ALA A 284 -6.23 12.85 17.40
N TYR A 285 -6.10 12.68 18.71
CA TYR A 285 -6.69 13.57 19.72
C TYR A 285 -6.22 15.03 19.57
N ARG A 286 -4.89 15.26 19.53
CA ARG A 286 -4.29 16.59 19.32
C ARG A 286 -4.77 17.24 18.02
N ASN A 287 -4.87 16.47 16.93
CA ASN A 287 -5.35 17.03 15.67
C ASN A 287 -6.85 17.37 15.69
N LYS A 288 -7.67 16.77 16.55
CA LYS A 288 -9.14 16.83 16.46
C LYS A 288 -9.88 17.52 17.60
N PHE A 289 -9.29 17.62 18.80
CA PHE A 289 -9.95 18.22 19.96
C PHE A 289 -9.20 19.41 20.56
N THR A 290 -7.88 19.54 20.38
CA THR A 290 -7.12 20.69 20.92
C THR A 290 -7.03 21.87 19.94
N GLN A 291 -7.53 21.74 18.71
CA GLN A 291 -7.45 22.74 17.65
C GLN A 291 -8.79 23.49 17.50
N LYS A 292 -8.84 24.73 18.02
CA LYS A 292 -10.08 25.55 18.18
C LYS A 292 -10.96 25.64 16.92
N TYR A 293 -10.38 25.60 15.72
CA TYR A 293 -11.09 25.72 14.45
C TYR A 293 -11.88 24.47 14.02
N ASN A 294 -11.66 23.30 14.63
CA ASN A 294 -12.36 22.04 14.29
C ASN A 294 -13.82 21.97 14.78
N THR A 295 -14.57 23.08 14.70
CA THR A 295 -15.89 23.24 15.31
C THR A 295 -16.92 22.20 14.88
N SER A 296 -16.85 21.68 13.64
CA SER A 296 -17.69 20.58 13.17
C SER A 296 -17.39 19.24 13.86
N PHE A 297 -16.11 18.96 14.12
CA PHE A 297 -15.65 17.75 14.80
C PHE A 297 -15.95 17.81 16.31
N HIS A 298 -15.74 18.98 16.91
CA HIS A 298 -16.11 19.28 18.30
C HIS A 298 -17.63 19.10 18.52
N LYS A 299 -18.46 19.63 17.61
CA LYS A 299 -19.92 19.41 17.63
C LYS A 299 -20.28 17.93 17.50
N ARG A 300 -19.78 17.22 16.47
CA ARG A 300 -20.16 15.82 16.19
C ARG A 300 -19.70 14.84 17.27
N TYR A 301 -18.40 14.82 17.57
CA TYR A 301 -17.81 13.83 18.47
C TYR A 301 -17.59 14.39 19.88
N GLY A 302 -17.12 15.62 20.01
CA GLY A 302 -16.81 16.20 21.32
C GLY A 302 -18.03 16.36 22.23
N THR A 303 -19.16 16.81 21.69
CA THR A 303 -20.40 16.86 22.50
C THR A 303 -20.95 15.48 22.85
N LYS A 304 -20.67 14.44 22.04
CA LYS A 304 -21.04 13.04 22.32
C LYS A 304 -20.16 12.44 23.42
N ILE A 305 -18.85 12.69 23.38
CA ILE A 305 -17.89 12.31 24.43
C ILE A 305 -18.28 12.96 25.77
N ILE A 306 -18.46 14.28 25.78
CA ILE A 306 -18.77 15.03 27.01
C ILE A 306 -20.11 14.58 27.62
N ARG A 307 -21.16 14.35 26.81
CA ARG A 307 -22.45 13.83 27.31
C ARG A 307 -22.38 12.45 27.96
N ARG A 308 -21.41 11.60 27.59
CA ARG A 308 -21.24 10.25 28.17
C ARG A 308 -20.33 10.25 29.39
N GLN A 309 -19.20 10.96 29.30
CA GLN A 309 -18.09 10.78 30.26
C GLN A 309 -18.02 11.87 31.34
N ARG A 310 -18.63 13.05 31.13
CA ARG A 310 -18.52 14.19 32.06
C ARG A 310 -19.77 14.35 32.91
N ARG A 311 -19.75 13.79 34.13
CA ARG A 311 -20.87 13.80 35.10
C ARG A 311 -21.46 15.21 35.33
N ASN A 312 -20.62 16.23 35.47
CA ASN A 312 -21.02 17.62 35.71
C ASN A 312 -20.63 18.53 34.53
N ALA A 313 -21.15 18.25 33.33
CA ALA A 313 -20.84 19.04 32.13
C ALA A 313 -21.55 20.41 32.13
N THR A 314 -20.82 21.48 31.80
CA THR A 314 -21.43 22.81 31.63
C THR A 314 -22.30 22.86 30.37
N GLN A 315 -23.31 23.73 30.37
CA GLN A 315 -24.19 23.92 29.21
C GLN A 315 -23.43 24.44 27.97
N GLU A 316 -22.27 25.06 28.15
CA GLU A 316 -21.36 25.37 27.05
C GLU A 316 -20.69 24.13 26.49
N ALA A 317 -20.06 23.30 27.34
CA ALA A 317 -19.39 22.06 26.92
C ALA A 317 -20.36 21.12 26.18
N LEU A 318 -21.59 20.99 26.69
CA LEU A 318 -22.69 20.22 26.07
C LEU A 318 -23.16 20.76 24.72
N ARG A 319 -22.90 22.03 24.39
CA ARG A 319 -23.26 22.68 23.10
C ARG A 319 -22.08 22.81 22.13
N ARG A 320 -20.84 23.00 22.63
CA ARG A 320 -19.64 23.25 21.82
C ARG A 320 -18.77 22.02 21.62
N GLY A 321 -18.58 21.19 22.65
CA GLY A 321 -17.77 19.97 22.58
C GLY A 321 -16.28 20.21 22.30
N HIS A 322 -15.77 21.38 22.65
CA HIS A 322 -14.47 21.91 22.21
C HIS A 322 -13.34 21.78 23.25
N ASP A 323 -13.67 21.15 24.37
CA ASP A 323 -12.96 21.16 25.64
C ASP A 323 -12.91 19.74 26.23
N VAL A 324 -12.96 18.73 25.36
CA VAL A 324 -12.79 17.30 25.69
C VAL A 324 -11.40 17.09 26.30
N ARG A 325 -11.31 16.41 27.44
CA ARG A 325 -10.02 15.97 28.02
C ARG A 325 -9.61 14.60 27.45
N PHE A 326 -8.32 14.29 27.45
CA PHE A 326 -7.81 13.02 26.91
C PHE A 326 -8.37 11.79 27.66
N GLU A 327 -8.52 11.90 28.98
CA GLU A 327 -9.19 10.90 29.83
C GLU A 327 -10.64 10.59 29.37
N GLU A 328 -11.40 11.60 28.93
CA GLU A 328 -12.77 11.46 28.45
C GLU A 328 -12.80 10.84 27.05
N PHE A 329 -11.79 11.14 26.23
CA PHE A 329 -11.61 10.51 24.92
C PHE A 329 -11.22 9.03 25.06
N VAL A 330 -10.32 8.68 25.99
CA VAL A 330 -9.98 7.28 26.31
C VAL A 330 -11.21 6.53 26.84
N ALA A 331 -11.93 7.10 27.83
CA ALA A 331 -13.15 6.53 28.39
C ALA A 331 -14.25 6.31 27.32
N TYR A 332 -14.35 7.19 26.33
CA TYR A 332 -15.25 7.04 25.18
C TYR A 332 -14.87 5.89 24.24
N LEU A 333 -13.58 5.54 24.10
CA LEU A 333 -13.14 4.45 23.23
C LEU A 333 -13.28 3.08 23.89
N ILE A 334 -13.07 2.98 25.20
CA ILE A 334 -13.24 1.74 25.95
C ILE A 334 -14.72 1.45 26.29
N ASP A 335 -15.59 2.46 26.27
CA ASP A 335 -17.04 2.31 26.49
C ASP A 335 -17.70 1.27 25.55
N PRO A 336 -18.18 0.13 26.10
CA PRO A 336 -18.81 -0.92 25.31
C PRO A 336 -20.14 -0.51 24.65
N HIS A 337 -20.78 0.59 25.05
CA HIS A 337 -21.94 1.14 24.35
C HIS A 337 -21.49 1.89 23.08
N THR A 338 -20.49 2.77 23.19
CA THR A 338 -19.88 3.46 22.03
C THR A 338 -19.37 2.47 20.99
N GLN A 339 -18.67 1.40 21.39
CA GLN A 339 -18.17 0.36 20.48
C GLN A 339 -19.28 -0.40 19.72
N ARG A 340 -20.51 -0.45 20.25
CA ARG A 340 -21.65 -1.15 19.65
C ARG A 340 -22.58 -0.26 18.82
N GLU A 341 -22.48 1.06 18.97
CA GLU A 341 -23.38 2.02 18.34
C GLU A 341 -22.98 2.39 16.90
N GLU A 342 -21.72 2.79 16.68
CA GLU A 342 -21.19 3.12 15.35
C GLU A 342 -19.72 2.67 15.23
N PRO A 343 -19.24 2.27 14.03
CA PRO A 343 -17.82 2.04 13.81
C PRO A 343 -17.01 3.31 14.12
N PHE A 344 -15.87 3.15 14.79
CA PHE A 344 -14.97 4.26 15.10
C PHE A 344 -14.59 5.10 13.87
N ASN A 345 -14.41 6.40 14.10
CA ASN A 345 -13.91 7.32 13.11
C ASN A 345 -12.51 6.89 12.62
N GLU A 346 -12.21 7.06 11.33
CA GLU A 346 -10.94 6.65 10.71
C GLU A 346 -9.67 7.20 11.41
N HIS A 347 -9.78 8.29 12.16
CA HIS A 347 -8.65 8.85 12.89
C HIS A 347 -8.22 8.05 14.12
N TRP A 348 -9.10 7.23 14.71
CA TRP A 348 -8.79 6.35 15.85
C TRP A 348 -9.24 4.89 15.65
N GLN A 349 -9.86 4.54 14.53
CA GLN A 349 -10.06 3.13 14.15
C GLN A 349 -8.71 2.38 14.02
N THR A 350 -8.67 1.09 14.34
CA THR A 350 -7.45 0.26 14.23
C THR A 350 -7.01 0.07 12.77
N VAL A 351 -5.70 -0.03 12.53
CA VAL A 351 -5.13 -0.26 11.19
C VAL A 351 -5.65 -1.57 10.60
N HIS A 352 -5.73 -2.63 11.41
CA HIS A 352 -6.36 -3.89 11.03
C HIS A 352 -7.79 -3.70 10.48
N SER A 353 -8.57 -2.79 11.07
CA SER A 353 -9.95 -2.50 10.67
C SER A 353 -10.08 -1.46 9.53
N LEU A 354 -9.00 -0.75 9.18
CA LEU A 354 -8.98 0.20 8.05
C LEU A 354 -8.42 -0.41 6.77
N CYS A 355 -7.39 -1.27 6.90
CA CYS A 355 -6.63 -1.81 5.77
C CYS A 355 -6.83 -3.31 5.55
N HIS A 356 -7.52 -4.01 6.46
CA HIS A 356 -7.83 -5.44 6.36
C HIS A 356 -6.66 -6.36 5.95
N PRO A 357 -5.47 -6.24 6.55
CA PRO A 357 -4.26 -6.98 6.14
C PRO A 357 -4.38 -8.51 6.25
N CYS A 358 -5.32 -9.05 7.03
CA CYS A 358 -5.63 -10.49 7.05
C CYS A 358 -6.47 -10.97 5.86
N HIS A 359 -6.95 -10.07 5.01
CA HIS A 359 -7.72 -10.34 3.80
C HIS A 359 -7.03 -9.78 2.55
N ILE A 360 -6.22 -8.73 2.70
CA ILE A 360 -5.42 -8.10 1.65
C ILE A 360 -3.94 -8.36 1.95
N ARG A 361 -3.29 -9.21 1.14
CA ARG A 361 -1.84 -9.43 1.21
C ARG A 361 -1.13 -8.16 0.74
N TYR A 362 -0.54 -7.40 1.66
CA TYR A 362 0.30 -6.25 1.32
C TYR A 362 1.70 -6.70 0.90
N ASP A 363 2.24 -6.00 -0.09
CA ASP A 363 3.60 -6.21 -0.60
C ASP A 363 4.61 -5.36 0.17
N LEU A 364 4.19 -4.23 0.77
CA LEU A 364 5.05 -3.39 1.61
C LEU A 364 4.30 -2.91 2.86
N VAL A 365 4.98 -2.97 4.00
CA VAL A 365 4.55 -2.39 5.28
C VAL A 365 5.64 -1.41 5.71
N GLY A 366 5.37 -0.11 5.54
CA GLY A 366 6.20 0.97 6.03
C GLY A 366 5.85 1.34 7.48
N LYS A 367 6.82 1.86 8.22
CA LYS A 367 6.68 2.36 9.59
C LYS A 367 6.90 3.88 9.62
N TYR A 368 6.17 4.58 10.48
CA TYR A 368 6.32 6.04 10.67
C TYR A 368 7.70 6.40 11.25
N GLU A 369 8.32 5.45 11.92
CA GLU A 369 9.63 5.56 12.55
C GLU A 369 10.78 5.42 11.54
N THR A 370 10.53 4.82 10.36
CA THR A 370 11.46 4.69 9.21
C THR A 370 10.82 5.24 7.92
N LEU A 371 10.08 6.35 8.08
CA LEU A 371 9.14 6.85 7.07
C LEU A 371 9.83 7.26 5.78
N GLU A 372 11.01 7.88 5.84
CA GLU A 372 11.68 8.42 4.65
C GLU A 372 12.30 7.29 3.82
N GLU A 373 12.96 6.36 4.49
CA GLU A 373 13.61 5.18 3.93
C GLU A 373 12.58 4.26 3.25
N ASP A 374 11.54 3.86 4.00
CA ASP A 374 10.45 3.01 3.50
C ASP A 374 9.72 3.67 2.32
N SER A 375 9.52 4.99 2.36
CA SER A 375 8.81 5.71 1.29
C SER A 375 9.64 5.84 0.03
N ASN A 376 10.94 6.11 0.16
CA ASN A 376 11.85 6.15 -0.97
C ASN A 376 11.98 4.75 -1.62
N TYR A 377 11.93 3.67 -0.83
CA TYR A 377 11.90 2.30 -1.36
C TYR A 377 10.60 1.97 -2.12
N VAL A 378 9.43 2.41 -1.63
CA VAL A 378 8.16 2.34 -2.38
C VAL A 378 8.27 3.07 -3.73
N LEU A 379 8.83 4.30 -3.75
CA LEU A 379 9.00 5.09 -4.96
C LEU A 379 10.00 4.45 -5.95
N GLN A 380 11.05 3.79 -5.46
CA GLN A 380 11.98 3.00 -6.28
C GLN A 380 11.28 1.81 -6.94
N LEU A 381 10.49 1.04 -6.18
CA LEU A 381 9.74 -0.11 -6.72
C LEU A 381 8.64 0.30 -7.71
N ALA A 382 8.05 1.48 -7.52
CA ALA A 382 7.14 2.12 -8.48
C ALA A 382 7.84 2.68 -9.74
N GLY A 383 9.17 2.69 -9.78
CA GLY A 383 9.96 3.20 -10.91
C GLY A 383 10.12 4.72 -10.98
N VAL A 384 9.68 5.45 -9.94
CA VAL A 384 9.62 6.93 -9.90
C VAL A 384 10.60 7.56 -8.90
N GLY A 385 11.34 6.76 -8.12
CA GLY A 385 12.29 7.25 -7.09
C GLY A 385 13.50 8.05 -7.63
N GLY A 386 13.64 8.19 -8.95
CA GLY A 386 14.60 9.11 -9.59
C GLY A 386 14.04 10.51 -9.87
N SER A 387 12.72 10.67 -9.96
CA SER A 387 12.02 11.93 -10.25
C SER A 387 11.22 12.47 -9.07
N LEU A 388 10.78 11.60 -8.16
CA LEU A 388 10.01 11.96 -6.96
C LEU A 388 10.71 11.47 -5.68
N LYS A 389 10.57 12.24 -4.61
CA LYS A 389 11.04 11.92 -3.25
C LYS A 389 9.91 12.09 -2.25
N PHE A 390 9.98 11.40 -1.12
CA PHE A 390 9.01 11.62 -0.05
C PHE A 390 9.21 12.99 0.62
N PRO A 391 8.17 13.81 0.83
CA PRO A 391 8.36 15.12 1.45
C PRO A 391 8.70 15.02 2.95
N ALA A 392 9.93 15.40 3.28
CA ALA A 392 10.44 15.50 4.65
C ALA A 392 9.63 16.50 5.49
N TYR A 393 9.63 16.31 6.81
CA TYR A 393 8.81 17.09 7.74
C TYR A 393 9.66 17.75 8.83
N ALA A 394 9.26 18.95 9.27
CA ALA A 394 9.85 19.59 10.44
C ALA A 394 9.57 18.75 11.71
N LYS A 395 10.64 18.24 12.33
CA LYS A 395 10.59 17.32 13.49
C LYS A 395 9.75 17.85 14.66
N SER A 396 9.68 19.18 14.83
CA SER A 396 8.92 19.89 15.87
C SER A 396 7.40 19.65 15.85
N THR A 397 6.83 19.14 14.76
CA THR A 397 5.39 18.84 14.66
C THR A 397 5.03 17.38 14.94
N ARG A 398 6.04 16.51 15.15
CA ARG A 398 5.80 15.10 15.52
C ARG A 398 5.08 15.04 16.87
N THR A 399 4.17 14.09 17.02
CA THR A 399 3.87 13.54 18.36
C THR A 399 5.00 12.56 18.68
N THR A 400 5.43 12.46 19.92
CA THR A 400 6.59 11.65 20.32
C THR A 400 6.23 10.72 21.47
N ASP A 401 7.13 9.79 21.82
CA ASP A 401 6.91 8.83 22.92
C ASP A 401 6.84 9.53 24.28
N GLU A 402 7.67 10.56 24.50
CA GLU A 402 7.68 11.37 25.72
C GLU A 402 6.36 12.14 25.88
N MET A 403 5.89 12.77 24.81
CA MET A 403 4.59 13.45 24.79
C MET A 403 3.43 12.46 24.93
N THR A 404 3.56 11.25 24.40
CA THR A 404 2.53 10.20 24.55
C THR A 404 2.49 9.73 26.01
N THR A 405 3.65 9.56 26.64
CA THR A 405 3.79 9.30 28.09
C THR A 405 3.06 10.36 28.92
N GLU A 406 3.27 11.66 28.65
CA GLU A 406 2.56 12.76 29.34
C GLU A 406 1.03 12.62 29.28
N PHE A 407 0.47 12.27 28.11
CA PHE A 407 -0.97 12.05 27.96
C PHE A 407 -1.48 10.82 28.74
N PHE A 408 -0.66 9.79 28.92
CA PHE A 408 -1.04 8.56 29.64
C PHE A 408 -0.80 8.60 31.16
N GLN A 409 0.01 9.53 31.69
CA GLN A 409 0.31 9.65 33.13
C GLN A 409 -0.94 9.66 34.04
N ASN A 410 -2.03 10.32 33.60
CA ASN A 410 -3.26 10.49 34.37
C ASN A 410 -4.39 9.49 34.02
N ILE A 411 -4.10 8.47 33.21
CA ILE A 411 -5.04 7.42 32.85
C ILE A 411 -4.88 6.24 33.82
N SER A 412 -5.97 5.71 34.39
CA SER A 412 -5.94 4.54 35.29
C SER A 412 -5.43 3.29 34.57
N SER A 413 -4.77 2.39 35.31
CA SER A 413 -4.29 1.09 34.81
C SER A 413 -5.41 0.26 34.15
N GLU A 414 -6.60 0.24 34.76
CA GLU A 414 -7.80 -0.36 34.16
C GLU A 414 -8.10 0.21 32.76
N HIS A 415 -8.18 1.55 32.63
CA HIS A 415 -8.45 2.21 31.34
C HIS A 415 -7.30 2.01 30.34
N GLN A 416 -6.05 1.97 30.80
CA GLN A 416 -4.89 1.67 29.95
C GLN A 416 -4.96 0.24 29.40
N THR A 417 -5.34 -0.73 30.25
CA THR A 417 -5.48 -2.14 29.89
C THR A 417 -6.66 -2.36 28.92
N GLN A 418 -7.82 -1.78 29.22
CA GLN A 418 -8.98 -1.81 28.33
C GLN A 418 -8.69 -1.15 26.97
N LEU A 419 -7.96 -0.03 26.96
CA LEU A 419 -7.54 0.62 25.72
C LEU A 419 -6.47 -0.19 24.98
N TYR A 420 -5.55 -0.85 25.68
CA TYR A 420 -4.57 -1.74 25.07
C TYR A 420 -5.28 -2.88 24.33
N GLU A 421 -6.25 -3.57 24.94
CA GLU A 421 -7.01 -4.64 24.27
C GLU A 421 -7.72 -4.16 22.98
N VAL A 422 -8.17 -2.89 22.91
CA VAL A 422 -8.75 -2.30 21.69
C VAL A 422 -7.74 -2.19 20.54
N TYR A 423 -6.46 -1.91 20.82
CA TYR A 423 -5.40 -1.75 19.80
C TYR A 423 -4.40 -2.91 19.73
N LYS A 424 -4.49 -3.90 20.61
CA LYS A 424 -3.58 -5.05 20.79
C LYS A 424 -3.26 -5.79 19.49
N LEU A 425 -4.24 -5.92 18.61
CA LEU A 425 -4.03 -6.56 17.31
C LEU A 425 -3.12 -5.73 16.41
N ASP A 426 -3.17 -4.39 16.43
CA ASP A 426 -2.23 -3.54 15.70
C ASP A 426 -0.81 -3.63 16.32
N PHE A 427 -0.68 -3.63 17.65
CA PHE A 427 0.61 -3.81 18.35
C PHE A 427 1.33 -5.09 17.90
N LEU A 428 0.64 -6.24 18.00
CA LEU A 428 1.17 -7.55 17.62
C LEU A 428 1.45 -7.64 16.11
N MET A 429 0.51 -7.18 15.28
CA MET A 429 0.57 -7.32 13.81
C MET A 429 1.70 -6.54 13.17
N PHE A 430 2.08 -5.41 13.76
CA PHE A 430 3.13 -4.54 13.23
C PHE A 430 4.42 -4.57 14.06
N ASN A 431 4.54 -5.52 15.00
CA ASN A 431 5.66 -5.65 15.93
C ASN A 431 6.02 -4.30 16.58
N TYR A 432 5.10 -3.78 17.38
CA TYR A 432 5.37 -2.71 18.34
C TYR A 432 5.35 -3.31 19.74
N SER A 433 6.37 -3.01 20.54
CA SER A 433 6.41 -3.34 21.96
C SER A 433 5.28 -2.64 22.72
N VAL A 434 4.82 -3.26 23.81
CA VAL A 434 4.01 -2.57 24.82
C VAL A 434 4.85 -1.40 25.37
N PRO A 435 4.36 -0.14 25.34
CA PRO A 435 5.11 0.99 25.86
C PRO A 435 5.36 0.87 27.37
N SER A 436 6.56 1.18 27.83
CA SER A 436 7.01 0.98 29.22
C SER A 436 6.33 1.88 30.25
N TYR A 437 5.66 2.95 29.82
CA TYR A 437 4.84 3.81 30.67
C TYR A 437 3.46 3.20 30.97
N LEU A 438 3.06 2.11 30.32
CA LEU A 438 1.77 1.46 30.56
C LEU A 438 1.78 0.60 31.82
N LYS A 439 0.75 0.79 32.63
CA LYS A 439 0.44 0.01 33.84
C LYS A 439 -0.65 -0.98 33.49
N LEU A 440 -0.26 -2.10 32.88
CA LEU A 440 -1.16 -3.21 32.58
C LEU A 440 -1.31 -4.11 33.82
N GLU A 441 -2.54 -4.57 34.07
CA GLU A 441 -2.93 -5.46 35.19
C GLU A 441 -3.48 -6.80 34.67
#